data_AF-A0A645HBM7-F1
#
_entry.id   AF-A0A645HBM7-F1
#
_cell.length_a   1.000
_cell.length_b   1.000
_cell.length_c   1.000
_cell.angle_alpha   90.00
_cell.angle_beta   90.00
_cell.angle_gamma   90.00
#
_symmetry.space_group_name_H-M   'P 1'
#
loop_
_entity.id
_entity.type
_entity.pdbx_description
1 polymer ?
#
loop_
_entity_poly.entity_id
_entity_poly.type
_entity_poly.pdbx_seq_one_letter_code
_entity_poly.pdbx_strand_id
1 'polypeptide(L)'
;MVEDRLVKILGVNFPCVDEGFGRNKPVDAVIRPEDIDLVKPEEGIMEGVVTHLIFKGVHYEMEVLANNYEWLVHSTDMFPVGTEVGIKVDPFDIQIMKKPESEDAEAVTIEE
;
A
#
# COMPACT_ATOMS: atom_id res chain seq x y z
N MET A 1 2.13 7.79 11.64
CA MET A 1 3.29 8.67 11.39
C MET A 1 4.38 8.35 12.39
N VAL A 2 5.60 8.05 11.91
CA VAL A 2 6.78 7.89 12.78
C VAL A 2 7.39 9.25 13.04
N GLU A 3 7.68 9.99 11.98
CA GLU A 3 8.10 11.39 11.95
C GLU A 3 7.83 11.98 10.56
N ASP A 4 8.05 13.28 10.38
CA ASP A 4 7.83 13.95 9.09
C ASP A 4 8.54 13.18 7.96
N ARG A 5 7.82 12.96 6.86
CA ARG A 5 8.25 12.18 5.69
C ARG A 5 8.49 10.67 5.93
N LEU A 6 8.03 10.12 7.07
CA LEU A 6 8.16 8.69 7.38
C LEU A 6 6.92 8.15 8.09
N VAL A 7 6.15 7.31 7.38
CA VAL A 7 4.99 6.61 7.92
C VAL A 7 5.30 5.14 8.16
N LYS A 8 4.61 4.50 9.11
CA LYS A 8 4.67 3.05 9.31
C LYS A 8 3.38 2.42 8.84
N ILE A 9 3.46 1.56 7.82
CA ILE A 9 2.34 0.82 7.23
C ILE A 9 2.65 -0.66 7.42
N LEU A 10 1.72 -1.40 8.05
CA LEU A 10 1.85 -2.84 8.29
C LEU A 10 3.22 -3.26 8.87
N GLY A 11 3.73 -2.48 9.83
CA GLY A 11 5.01 -2.74 10.50
C GLY A 11 6.26 -2.24 9.76
N VAL A 12 6.15 -1.80 8.51
CA VAL A 12 7.27 -1.35 7.67
C VAL A 12 7.25 0.17 7.54
N ASN A 13 8.44 0.80 7.53
CA ASN A 13 8.55 2.24 7.38
C ASN A 13 8.58 2.62 5.90
N PHE A 14 7.60 3.40 5.44
CA PHE A 14 7.53 3.95 4.09
C PHE A 14 7.92 5.43 4.12
N PRO A 15 8.87 5.85 3.27
CA PRO A 15 9.09 7.27 3.03
C PRO A 15 7.83 7.88 2.39
N CYS A 16 7.43 9.06 2.84
CA CYS A 16 6.34 9.84 2.24
C CYS A 16 6.76 11.32 2.14
N VAL A 17 5.90 12.17 1.59
CA VAL A 17 6.19 13.62 1.46
C VAL A 17 5.47 14.49 2.50
N ASP A 18 4.56 13.89 3.29
CA ASP A 18 3.75 14.59 4.27
C ASP A 18 4.51 15.04 5.52
N GLU A 19 4.16 16.23 6.02
CA GLU A 19 4.74 16.87 7.21
C GLU A 19 3.65 17.43 8.14
N GLY A 20 3.99 17.68 9.41
CA GLY A 20 3.11 18.40 10.34
C GLY A 20 2.07 17.53 11.07
N PHE A 21 2.22 16.21 10.98
CA PHE A 21 1.41 15.24 11.73
C PHE A 21 1.97 14.95 13.14
N GLY A 22 3.24 15.31 13.38
CA GLY A 22 3.94 15.03 14.62
C GLY A 22 4.55 13.63 14.68
N ARG A 23 5.34 13.37 15.73
CA ARG A 23 6.10 12.12 15.89
C ARG A 23 5.28 11.05 16.60
N ASN A 24 5.37 9.81 16.12
CA ASN A 24 4.67 8.63 16.65
C ASN A 24 3.15 8.86 16.84
N LYS A 25 2.52 9.50 15.86
CA LYS A 25 1.08 9.79 15.87
C LYS A 25 0.29 8.80 15.01
N PRO A 26 -0.89 8.35 15.46
CA PRO A 26 -1.76 7.54 14.61
C PRO A 26 -2.24 8.38 13.42
N VAL A 27 -2.15 7.79 12.23
CA VAL A 27 -2.59 8.38 10.96
C VAL A 27 -3.13 7.25 10.11
N ASP A 28 -3.96 7.61 9.15
CA ASP A 28 -4.37 6.70 8.08
C ASP A 28 -3.51 7.00 6.84
N ALA A 29 -3.10 5.95 6.12
CA ALA A 29 -2.35 6.05 4.89
C ALA A 29 -3.17 5.46 3.76
N VAL A 30 -3.33 6.21 2.67
CA VAL A 30 -4.06 5.79 1.48
C VAL A 30 -3.06 5.69 0.34
N ILE A 31 -3.07 4.53 -0.31
CA ILE A 31 -2.29 4.21 -1.51
C ILE A 31 -3.30 3.60 -2.48
N ARG A 32 -3.34 4.08 -3.72
CA ARG A 32 -4.25 3.52 -4.72
C ARG A 32 -3.64 2.28 -5.37
N PRO A 33 -4.45 1.29 -5.80
CA PRO A 33 -3.92 0.06 -6.40
C PRO A 33 -3.01 0.28 -7.61
N GLU A 34 -3.27 1.32 -8.41
CA GLU A 34 -2.47 1.67 -9.58
C GLU A 34 -1.12 2.31 -9.27
N ASP A 35 -0.93 2.80 -8.04
CA ASP A 35 0.31 3.46 -7.60
C ASP A 35 1.27 2.45 -6.91
N ILE A 36 0.95 1.16 -6.93
CA ILE A 36 1.79 0.09 -6.37
C ILE A 36 2.54 -0.62 -7.49
N ASP A 37 3.87 -0.53 -7.45
CA ASP A 37 4.76 -1.24 -8.35
C ASP A 37 5.14 -2.60 -7.78
N LEU A 38 5.04 -3.63 -8.62
CA LEU A 38 5.66 -4.93 -8.37
C LEU A 38 7.03 -4.97 -9.03
N VAL A 39 8.06 -5.10 -8.21
CA VAL A 39 9.46 -5.18 -8.61
C VAL A 39 10.05 -6.51 -8.15
N LYS A 40 11.36 -6.73 -8.33
CA LYS A 40 12.02 -7.88 -7.73
C LYS A 40 11.97 -7.80 -6.19
N PRO A 41 11.93 -8.94 -5.47
CA PRO A 41 11.87 -8.95 -4.00
C PRO A 41 12.87 -7.99 -3.34
N GLU A 42 14.12 -8.00 -3.79
CA GLU A 42 15.21 -7.19 -3.23
C GLU A 42 15.15 -5.69 -3.57
N GLU A 43 14.31 -5.28 -4.52
CA GLU A 43 14.14 -3.89 -4.97
C GLU A 43 12.92 -3.21 -4.31
N GLY A 44 12.07 -3.99 -3.64
CA GLY A 44 10.89 -3.51 -2.91
C GLY A 44 11.20 -3.12 -1.46
N ILE A 45 10.23 -2.46 -0.83
CA ILE A 45 10.26 -2.15 0.61
C ILE A 45 9.70 -3.29 1.47
N MET A 46 8.94 -4.19 0.84
CA MET A 46 8.31 -5.35 1.44
C MET A 46 8.24 -6.46 0.41
N GLU A 47 8.55 -7.70 0.82
CA GLU A 47 8.41 -8.88 -0.02
C GLU A 47 6.99 -9.45 0.10
N GLY A 48 6.47 -9.97 -1.00
CA GLY A 48 5.14 -10.58 -1.06
C GLY A 48 5.06 -11.68 -2.11
N VAL A 49 3.93 -12.38 -2.12
CA VAL A 49 3.62 -13.40 -3.11
C VAL A 49 2.28 -13.12 -3.76
N VAL A 50 2.21 -13.22 -5.10
CA VAL A 50 0.96 -13.05 -5.84
C VAL A 50 0.02 -14.23 -5.52
N THR A 51 -1.15 -13.95 -4.96
CA THR A 51 -2.15 -14.96 -4.55
C THR A 51 -3.29 -15.08 -5.55
N HIS A 52 -3.71 -13.97 -6.15
CA HIS A 52 -4.77 -13.92 -7.15
C HIS A 52 -4.38 -13.07 -8.35
N LEU A 53 -4.95 -13.38 -9.51
CA LEU A 53 -4.74 -12.63 -10.74
C LEU A 53 -5.98 -12.71 -11.63
N ILE A 54 -6.46 -11.55 -12.07
CA ILE A 54 -7.53 -11.43 -13.06
C ILE A 54 -7.21 -10.32 -14.06
N PHE A 55 -7.47 -10.57 -15.34
CA PHE A 55 -7.39 -9.53 -16.37
C PHE A 55 -8.72 -8.79 -16.48
N LYS A 56 -8.71 -7.48 -16.27
CA LYS A 56 -9.92 -6.61 -16.26
C LYS A 56 -10.18 -5.95 -17.61
N GLY A 57 -9.42 -6.31 -18.65
CA GLY A 57 -9.57 -5.80 -20.02
C GLY A 57 -8.51 -4.77 -20.42
N VAL A 58 -8.10 -3.89 -19.51
CA VAL A 58 -7.02 -2.90 -19.76
C VAL A 58 -5.80 -3.07 -18.84
N HIS A 59 -6.00 -3.66 -17.66
CA HIS A 59 -4.96 -3.96 -16.69
C HIS A 59 -5.23 -5.33 -16.04
N TYR A 60 -4.21 -5.86 -15.37
CA TYR A 60 -4.32 -6.96 -14.43
C TYR A 60 -4.61 -6.40 -13.04
N GLU A 61 -5.58 -7.00 -12.38
CA GLU A 61 -5.81 -6.84 -10.95
C GLU A 61 -5.20 -8.08 -10.28
N MET A 62 -4.27 -7.82 -9.36
CA MET A 62 -3.47 -8.82 -8.68
C MET A 62 -3.59 -8.61 -7.18
N GLU A 63 -3.80 -9.71 -6.45
CA GLU A 63 -3.71 -9.70 -5.00
C GLU A 63 -2.32 -10.21 -4.60
N VAL A 64 -1.67 -9.49 -3.69
CA VAL A 64 -0.33 -9.80 -3.19
C VAL A 64 -0.35 -9.91 -1.69
N LEU A 65 -0.09 -11.11 -1.17
CA LEU A 65 0.02 -11.33 0.27
C LEU A 65 1.40 -10.90 0.76
N ALA A 66 1.44 -9.87 1.59
CA ALA A 66 2.65 -9.34 2.20
C ALA A 66 2.37 -8.81 3.61
N ASN A 67 3.23 -9.14 4.58
CA ASN A 67 3.04 -8.81 6.00
C ASN A 67 1.64 -9.16 6.55
N ASN A 68 1.10 -10.32 6.15
CA ASN A 68 -0.20 -10.82 6.58
C ASN A 68 -1.38 -9.88 6.21
N TYR A 69 -1.23 -9.14 5.12
CA TYR A 69 -2.23 -8.28 4.50
C TYR A 69 -2.28 -8.55 2.99
N GLU A 70 -3.47 -8.46 2.40
CA GLU A 70 -3.68 -8.65 0.97
C GLU A 70 -3.70 -7.30 0.27
N TRP A 71 -2.69 -7.05 -0.55
CA TRP A 71 -2.53 -5.82 -1.30
C TRP A 71 -3.19 -5.98 -2.67
N LEU A 72 -4.11 -5.09 -3.00
CA LEU A 72 -4.68 -5.00 -4.34
C LEU A 72 -3.78 -4.14 -5.21
N VAL A 73 -3.32 -4.69 -6.34
CA VAL A 73 -2.40 -4.02 -7.27
C VAL A 73 -2.97 -4.03 -8.67
N HIS A 74 -2.95 -2.88 -9.33
CA HIS A 74 -3.37 -2.72 -10.72
C HIS A 74 -2.16 -2.40 -11.60
N SER A 75 -1.87 -3.26 -12.58
CA SER A 75 -0.75 -3.05 -13.50
C SER A 75 -1.07 -3.54 -14.91
N THR A 76 -0.45 -2.94 -15.93
CA THR A 76 -0.46 -3.48 -17.29
C THR A 76 0.50 -4.65 -17.46
N ASP A 77 1.46 -4.80 -16.55
CA ASP A 77 2.40 -5.90 -16.51
C ASP A 77 1.83 -7.06 -15.67
N MET A 78 2.04 -8.29 -16.16
CA MET A 78 1.45 -9.49 -15.59
C MET A 78 2.49 -10.24 -14.75
N PHE A 79 2.13 -10.55 -13.49
CA PHE A 79 2.90 -11.39 -12.60
C PHE A 79 2.11 -12.66 -12.26
N PRO A 80 2.58 -13.87 -12.63
CA PRO A 80 1.84 -15.10 -12.36
C PRO A 80 1.58 -15.35 -10.86
N VAL A 81 0.47 -16.00 -10.53
CA VAL A 81 0.21 -16.48 -9.17
C VAL A 81 1.36 -17.37 -8.68
N GLY A 82 1.78 -17.16 -7.44
CA GLY A 82 2.94 -17.81 -6.81
C GLY A 82 4.28 -17.11 -7.07
N THR A 83 4.31 -16.02 -7.84
CA THR A 83 5.53 -15.24 -8.05
C THR A 83 5.86 -14.44 -6.79
N GLU A 84 7.11 -14.54 -6.34
CA GLU A 84 7.66 -13.66 -5.30
C GLU A 84 8.01 -12.30 -5.92
N VAL A 85 7.53 -11.23 -5.27
CA VAL A 85 7.65 -9.85 -5.74
C VAL A 85 8.04 -8.93 -4.60
N GLY A 86 8.67 -7.80 -4.92
CA GLY A 86 8.85 -6.68 -4.03
C GLY A 86 7.73 -5.65 -4.26
N ILE A 87 7.12 -5.17 -3.19
CA ILE A 87 6.17 -4.04 -3.22
C ILE A 87 6.98 -2.76 -3.15
N LYS A 88 6.75 -1.85 -4.10
CA LYS A 88 7.34 -0.51 -4.13
C LYS A 88 6.23 0.52 -4.36
N VAL A 89 6.32 1.63 -3.65
CA VAL A 89 5.40 2.77 -3.77
C VAL A 89 6.24 4.04 -3.77
N ASP A 90 5.98 4.97 -4.69
CA ASP A 90 6.65 6.26 -4.68
C ASP A 90 6.18 7.08 -3.47
N PRO A 91 7.08 7.77 -2.75
CA PRO A 91 6.69 8.61 -1.61
C PRO A 91 5.61 9.65 -1.90
N PHE A 92 5.46 10.10 -3.15
CA PHE A 92 4.41 11.04 -3.57
C PHE A 92 3.03 10.40 -3.68
N ASP A 93 2.94 9.09 -3.83
CA ASP A 93 1.69 8.35 -4.01
C ASP A 93 1.11 7.84 -2.68
N ILE A 94 1.76 8.17 -1.57
CA ILE A 94 1.28 7.86 -0.22
C ILE A 94 0.61 9.10 0.35
N GLN A 95 -0.72 9.07 0.47
CA GLN A 95 -1.48 10.16 1.07
C GLN A 95 -1.74 9.90 2.55
N ILE A 96 -1.23 10.78 3.42
CA ILE A 96 -1.45 10.68 4.87
C ILE A 96 -2.65 11.53 5.32
N MET A 97 -3.54 10.91 6.09
CA MET A 97 -4.70 11.56 6.72
C MET A 97 -4.60 11.50 8.23
N LYS A 98 -5.12 12.53 8.91
CA LYS A 98 -5.26 12.47 10.37
C LYS A 98 -6.35 11.48 10.69
N LYS A 99 -6.06 10.59 11.64
CA LYS A 99 -7.06 9.66 12.13
C LYS A 99 -8.22 10.47 12.76
N PRO A 100 -9.48 10.24 12.37
CA PRO A 100 -10.62 10.95 12.93
C PRO A 100 -10.72 10.71 14.45
N GLU A 101 -11.20 11.72 15.17
CA GLU A 101 -11.35 11.67 16.63
C GLU A 101 -12.65 10.95 17.06
N SER A 102 -13.54 10.61 16.12
CA SER A 102 -14.85 9.99 16.37
C SER A 102 -15.27 9.05 15.23
N GLU A 103 -16.05 8.02 15.57
CA GLU A 103 -16.61 7.04 14.62
C GLU A 103 -17.44 7.71 13.49
N ASP A 104 -18.19 8.78 13.79
CA ASP A 104 -18.96 9.53 12.78
C ASP A 104 -18.10 10.22 11.68
N ALA A 105 -16.78 10.28 11.87
CA ALA A 105 -15.84 10.89 10.93
C ALA A 105 -14.94 9.87 10.23
N GLU A 106 -15.14 8.57 10.47
CA GLU A 106 -14.43 7.50 9.79
C GLU A 106 -14.90 7.35 8.33
N ALA A 107 -13.97 7.04 7.43
CA ALA A 107 -14.31 6.67 6.07
C ALA A 107 -15.11 5.36 6.08
N VAL A 108 -16.17 5.27 5.27
CA VAL A 108 -16.99 4.06 5.17
C VAL A 108 -16.11 2.91 4.71
N THR A 109 -15.93 1.90 5.58
CA THR A 109 -15.36 0.61 5.18
C THR A 109 -16.29 -0.03 4.17
N ILE A 110 -15.79 -0.25 2.95
CA ILE A 110 -16.52 -0.97 1.93
C ILE A 110 -16.45 -2.44 2.34
N GLU A 111 -17.56 -3.01 2.82
CA GLU A 111 -17.69 -4.46 2.96
C GLU A 111 -17.85 -5.04 1.54
N GLU A 112 -16.93 -5.91 1.13
CA GLU A 112 -17.08 -6.75 -0.08
C GLU A 112 -18.00 -7.95 0.15
#